data_AF-A0A9X6STQ8-F1
#
_entry.id   AF-A0A9X6STQ8-F1
#
_cell.length_a   1.000
_cell.length_b   1.000
_cell.length_c   1.000
_cell.angle_alpha   90.00
_cell.angle_beta   90.00
_cell.angle_gamma   90.00
#
_symmetry.space_group_name_H-M   'P 1'
#
loop_
_entity.id
_entity.type
_entity.pdbx_description
1 polymer ?
#
loop_
_entity_poly.entity_id
_entity_poly.type
_entity_poly.pdbx_seq_one_letter_code
_entity_poly.pdbx_strand_id
1 'polypeptide(L)' 'MFGSAKGLEVEFFEEKSITVLKTKVNEFIRSLSMRPIEILDIKYHSDWEEYGKQFTAMIIFRNL' A
#
# COMPACT_ATOMS: atom_id res chain seq x y z
N MET A 1 -15.56 20.85 -3.05
CA MET A 1 -14.14 20.89 -3.47
C MET A 1 -13.35 20.10 -2.45
N PHE A 2 -12.92 18.88 -2.77
CA PHE A 2 -11.93 18.18 -1.93
C PHE A 2 -10.60 18.88 -2.16
N GLY A 3 -10.15 19.66 -1.18
CA GLY A 3 -8.81 20.23 -1.20
C GLY A 3 -7.82 19.08 -1.35
N SER A 4 -6.94 19.15 -2.35
CA SER A 4 -5.84 18.21 -2.49
C SER A 4 -5.08 18.22 -1.16
N ALA A 5 -5.16 17.12 -0.42
CA ALA A 5 -4.47 16.96 0.84
C ALA A 5 -2.97 16.92 0.52
N LYS A 6 -2.36 18.11 0.44
CA LYS A 6 -0.94 18.28 0.14
C LYS A 6 -0.15 17.38 1.09
N GLY A 7 0.64 16.48 0.51
CA GLY A 7 1.50 15.56 1.25
C GLY A 7 0.94 14.17 1.49
N LEU A 8 -0.27 13.85 1.02
CA LEU A 8 -0.84 12.50 1.10
C LEU A 8 -0.40 11.68 -0.12
N GLU A 9 0.34 10.61 0.11
CA GLU A 9 0.86 9.69 -0.88
C GLU A 9 0.20 8.32 -0.72
N VAL A 10 0.05 7.61 -1.84
CA VAL A 10 -0.57 6.29 -1.89
C VAL A 10 0.32 5.38 -2.72
N GLU A 11 0.66 4.22 -2.17
CA GLU A 11 1.37 3.17 -2.88
C GLU A 11 0.46 1.94 -3.04
N PHE A 12 0.43 1.35 -4.23
CA PHE A 12 -0.41 0.20 -4.55
C PHE A 12 0.43 -0.99 -4.98
N PHE A 13 0.11 -2.16 -4.44
CA PHE A 13 0.75 -3.42 -4.75
C PHE A 13 -0.29 -4.43 -5.20
N GLU A 14 0.06 -5.24 -6.20
CA GLU A 14 -0.78 -6.33 -6.69
C GLU A 14 0.11 -7.53 -6.96
N GLU A 15 -0.29 -8.68 -6.42
CA GLU A 15 0.46 -9.92 -6.53
C GLU A 15 -0.45 -11.14 -6.61
N LYS A 16 0.02 -12.17 -7.31
CA LYS A 16 -0.72 -13.46 -7.40
C LYS A 16 -0.59 -14.32 -6.13
N SER A 17 0.31 -13.94 -5.22
CA SER A 17 0.57 -14.66 -3.97
C SER A 17 0.59 -13.71 -2.80
N ILE A 18 -0.18 -14.03 -1.76
CA ILE A 18 -0.23 -13.26 -0.51
C ILE A 18 1.13 -13.16 0.17
N THR A 19 1.97 -14.19 0.04
CA THR A 19 3.32 -14.18 0.61
C THR A 19 4.19 -13.13 -0.07
N VAL A 20 4.16 -13.08 -1.41
CA VAL A 20 4.93 -12.10 -2.19
C VAL A 20 4.42 -10.68 -1.91
N LEU A 21 3.11 -10.50 -1.84
CA LEU A 21 2.50 -9.21 -1.49
C LEU A 21 3.00 -8.70 -0.14
N LYS A 22 2.94 -9.55 0.90
CA LYS A 22 3.39 -9.20 2.25
C LYS A 22 4.87 -8.86 2.28
N THR A 23 5.71 -9.58 1.53
CA THR A 23 7.14 -9.25 1.43
C THR A 23 7.34 -7.86 0.84
N LYS A 24 6.71 -7.55 -0.31
CA LYS A 24 6.83 -6.24 -0.96
C LYS A 24 6.33 -5.10 -0.08
N VAL A 25 5.17 -5.27 0.56
CA VAL A 25 4.62 -4.27 1.48
C VAL A 25 5.58 -4.01 2.65
N ASN A 26 6.14 -5.07 3.25
CA ASN A 26 7.10 -4.91 4.35
C ASN A 26 8.41 -4.24 3.92
N GLU A 27 8.92 -4.58 2.74
CA GLU A 27 10.11 -3.93 2.17
C GLU A 27 9.86 -2.44 1.92
N PHE A 28 8.68 -2.10 1.41
CA PHE A 28 8.29 -0.71 1.22
C PHE A 28 8.18 0.03 2.55
N ILE A 29 7.48 -0.51 3.54
CA ILE A 29 7.37 0.08 4.90
C ILE A 29 8.76 0.28 5.54
N ARG A 30 9.71 -0.65 5.33
CA ARG A 30 11.10 -0.47 5.77
C ARG A 30 11.79 0.67 5.04
N SER A 31 11.62 0.78 3.72
CA SER A 31 12.18 1.90 2.93
C SER A 31 11.64 3.25 3.38
N LEU A 32 10.39 3.25 3.81
CA LEU A 32 9.63 4.37 4.33
C LEU A 32 10.13 4.81 5.73
N SER A 33 10.53 3.87 6.59
CA SER A 33 11.10 4.17 7.93
C SER A 33 12.39 5.00 7.91
N MET A 34 13.05 5.10 6.76
CA MET A 34 14.25 5.93 6.58
C MET A 34 13.92 7.41 6.29
N ARG A 35 12.65 7.78 6.20
CA ARG A 35 12.17 9.13 5.86
C ARG A 35 11.24 9.63 6.97
N PRO A 36 11.11 10.95 7.19
CA PRO A 36 10.17 11.52 8.15
C PRO A 36 8.75 11.41 7.57
N ILE A 37 8.15 10.24 7.68
CA ILE A 37 6.80 9.98 7.18
C ILE A 37 5.91 9.38 8.25
N GLU A 38 4.61 9.51 8.04
CA GLU A 38 3.58 8.87 8.84
C GLU A 38 2.70 8.00 7.96
N ILE A 39 2.61 6.72 8.30
CA ILE A 39 1.68 5.78 7.66
C ILE A 39 0.30 6.02 8.26
N LEU A 40 -0.67 6.33 7.41
CA LEU A 40 -2.04 6.63 7.80
C LEU A 40 -2.93 5.39 7.77
N ASP A 41 -2.78 4.54 6.75
CA ASP A 41 -3.60 3.33 6.60
C ASP A 41 -2.92 2.30 5.68
N ILE A 42 -3.22 1.01 5.90
CA ILE A 42 -2.82 -0.10 5.03
C ILE A 42 -4.01 -1.00 4.81
N LYS A 43 -4.50 -1.09 3.58
CA LYS A 43 -5.63 -1.94 3.20
C LYS A 43 -5.14 -3.13 2.39
N TYR A 44 -5.61 -4.32 2.74
CA TYR A 44 -5.40 -5.53 1.95
C TYR A 44 -6.73 -5.99 1.38
N HIS A 45 -6.73 -6.31 0.10
CA HIS A 45 -7.88 -6.93 -0.55
C HIS A 45 -7.43 -8.21 -1.28
N SER A 46 -8.35 -9.14 -1.40
CA SER A 46 -8.20 -10.32 -2.24
C SER A 46 -9.42 -10.34 -3.13
N ASP A 47 -9.23 -10.32 -4.44
CA ASP A 47 -10.34 -10.51 -5.37
C ASP A 47 -10.61 -12.01 -5.52
N TRP A 48 -11.83 -12.41 -5.17
CA TRP A 48 -12.30 -13.80 -5.26
C TRP A 48 -13.10 -14.05 -6.55
N GLU A 49 -13.54 -12.98 -7.23
CA GLU A 49 -14.34 -13.06 -8.44
C GLU A 49 -13.47 -12.93 -9.70
N GLU A 50 -13.57 -13.97 -10.54
CA GLU A 50 -13.15 -14.07 -11.93
C GLU A 50 -11.64 -14.02 -12.27
N TYR A 51 -11.08 -15.23 -12.42
CA TYR A 51 -9.93 -15.60 -13.27
C TYR A 51 -8.54 -14.98 -12.97
N GLY A 52 -8.44 -13.96 -12.14
CA GLY A 52 -7.18 -13.41 -11.66
C GLY A 52 -7.14 -13.40 -10.14
N LYS A 53 -6.80 -14.52 -9.50
CA LYS A 53 -6.55 -14.58 -8.04
C LYS A 53 -5.39 -13.64 -7.70
N GLN A 54 -5.70 -12.39 -7.41
CA GLN A 54 -4.74 -11.36 -7.07
C GLN A 54 -5.05 -10.86 -5.66
N PHE A 55 -3.98 -10.70 -4.91
CA PHE A 55 -3.95 -10.03 -3.63
C PHE A 55 -3.45 -8.63 -3.90
N THR A 56 -4.16 -7.64 -3.39
CA THR A 56 -3.78 -6.24 -3.51
C THR A 56 -3.54 -5.64 -2.13
N ALA A 57 -2.63 -4.69 -2.07
CA ALA A 57 -2.40 -3.87 -0.89
C ALA A 57 -2.31 -2.40 -1.30
N MET A 58 -2.91 -1.53 -0.50
CA MET A 58 -2.82 -0.09 -0.65
C MET A 58 -2.30 0.51 0.64
N ILE A 59 -1.25 1.31 0.56
CA ILE A 59 -0.62 1.99 1.69
C ILE A 59 -0.82 3.48 1.50
N ILE A 60 -1.44 4.12 2.47
CA ILE A 60 -1.64 5.57 2.51
C ILE A 60 -0.67 6.13 3.54
N PHE A 61 0.14 7.11 3.15
CA PHE A 61 1.14 7.73 4.02
C PHE A 61 1.29 9.21 3.71
N ARG A 62 1.97 9.94 4.59
CA ARG A 62 2.28 11.36 4.38
C ARG A 62 3.72 11.69 4.76
N ASN A 63 4.35 12.60 4.03
CA ASN A 63 5.61 13.21 4.46
C ASN A 63 5.33 14.26 5.54
N LEU A 64 6.19 14.28 6.57
CA LEU A 64 6.17 15.24 7.69
C LEU A 64 7.02 16.48 7.39
#